data_AF-A0A7J7JW39-F1
#
_entry.id   AF-A0A7J7JW39-F1
#
_cell.length_a   1.000
_cell.length_b   1.000
_cell.length_c   1.000
_cell.angle_alpha   90.00
_cell.angle_beta   90.00
_cell.angle_gamma   90.00
#
_symmetry.space_group_name_H-M   'P 1'
#
loop_
_entity.id
_entity.type
_entity.pdbx_description
1 polymer ?
#
loop_
_entity_poly.entity_id
_entity_poly.type
_entity_poly.pdbx_seq_one_letter_code
_entity_poly.pdbx_strand_id
1 'polypeptide(L)'
;MEENLALEVLKHWSEVKPAGCALVPEHVETRSLYSPEKPGVEQGKLQMWIDMFPLDAPSVPKPVDISPRKPIAYELRVTIWNADEVILEEDDFFTGEKSSDIYIKGFLTGPSESQSTDVHYRSLTGEGNFNWRFILPFDYLLAEQKIVMKKKESIFSWDETEVKLPAKLTLQVWDADHISADDFLGSFSEELTRFPRGAKSMERCDLDNARYANSESI
;
A
#
# COMPACT_ATOMS: atom_id res chain seq x y z
N MET A 1 12.92 2.48 -10.77
CA MET A 1 14.39 2.58 -10.60
C MET A 1 15.00 1.21 -10.31
N GLU A 2 14.34 0.35 -9.52
CA GLU A 2 14.75 -1.05 -9.24
C GLU A 2 14.85 -1.95 -10.48
N GLU A 3 13.99 -1.74 -11.49
CA GLU A 3 13.99 -2.51 -12.74
C GLU A 3 15.33 -2.40 -13.51
N ASN A 4 16.00 -1.26 -13.40
CA ASN A 4 17.32 -1.05 -14.01
C ASN A 4 18.43 -1.79 -13.25
N LEU A 5 18.30 -1.93 -11.93
CA LEU A 5 19.34 -2.55 -11.10
C LEU A 5 19.36 -4.08 -11.30
N ALA A 6 18.18 -4.71 -11.34
CA ALA A 6 18.06 -6.14 -11.60
C ALA A 6 18.59 -6.52 -13.01
N LEU A 7 18.26 -5.70 -14.02
CA LEU A 7 18.77 -5.90 -15.38
C LEU A 7 20.28 -5.72 -15.48
N GLU A 8 20.84 -4.74 -14.76
CA GLU A 8 22.29 -4.50 -14.74
C GLU A 8 23.04 -5.65 -14.06
N VAL A 9 22.50 -6.17 -12.95
CA VAL A 9 23.05 -7.35 -12.26
C VAL A 9 23.01 -8.59 -13.16
N LEU A 10 21.95 -8.78 -13.95
CA LEU A 10 21.86 -9.89 -14.92
C LEU A 10 22.92 -9.77 -16.03
N LYS A 11 23.14 -8.57 -16.57
CA LYS A 11 24.14 -8.32 -17.61
C LYS A 11 25.58 -8.56 -17.12
N HIS A 12 25.83 -8.32 -15.84
CA HIS A 12 27.14 -8.47 -15.19
C HIS A 12 27.22 -9.69 -14.26
N TRP A 13 26.35 -10.70 -14.44
CA TRP A 13 26.26 -11.84 -13.52
C TRP A 13 27.57 -12.62 -13.36
N SER A 14 28.40 -12.68 -14.40
CA SER A 14 29.72 -13.32 -14.38
C SER A 14 30.70 -12.64 -13.42
N GLU A 15 30.45 -11.38 -13.03
CA GLU A 15 31.28 -10.58 -12.13
C GLU A 15 30.82 -10.72 -10.66
N VAL A 16 29.61 -11.25 -10.43
CA VAL A 16 29.04 -11.49 -9.10
C VAL A 16 29.59 -12.80 -8.52
N LYS A 17 30.57 -12.71 -7.62
CA LYS A 17 31.20 -13.88 -6.93
C LYS A 17 30.29 -14.48 -5.83
N PRO A 18 30.62 -15.70 -5.35
CA PRO A 18 30.03 -17.00 -5.67
C PRO A 18 28.83 -17.35 -4.76
N ALA A 19 27.78 -16.53 -4.71
CA ALA A 19 26.57 -16.82 -3.92
C ALA A 19 25.54 -17.72 -4.64
N GLY A 20 25.97 -18.46 -5.68
CA GLY A 20 25.21 -19.56 -6.27
C GLY A 20 24.94 -19.41 -7.76
N CYS A 21 25.42 -20.40 -8.52
CA CYS A 21 25.17 -20.74 -9.94
C CYS A 21 25.58 -19.77 -11.07
N ALA A 22 26.04 -20.37 -12.17
CA ALA A 22 26.17 -19.71 -13.47
C ALA A 22 24.78 -19.59 -14.10
N LEU A 23 24.41 -18.40 -14.60
CA LEU A 23 23.21 -18.25 -15.43
C LEU A 23 23.46 -19.00 -16.75
N VAL A 24 22.69 -20.05 -16.99
CA VAL A 24 22.62 -20.66 -18.31
C VAL A 24 21.61 -19.85 -19.12
N PRO A 25 21.94 -19.36 -20.32
CA PRO A 25 20.98 -18.63 -21.18
C PRO A 25 19.73 -19.45 -21.57
N GLU A 26 19.78 -20.77 -21.34
CA GLU A 26 18.96 -21.79 -22.01
C GLU A 26 17.78 -22.31 -21.19
N HIS A 27 17.43 -21.69 -20.06
CA HIS A 27 16.33 -22.18 -19.23
C HIS A 27 14.94 -21.89 -19.79
N VAL A 28 14.83 -21.20 -20.94
CA VAL A 28 13.57 -20.94 -21.63
C VAL A 28 13.50 -21.80 -22.89
N GLU A 29 12.82 -22.94 -22.82
CA GLU A 29 12.53 -23.75 -24.01
C GLU A 29 11.33 -23.16 -24.75
N THR A 30 11.48 -22.96 -26.06
CA THR A 30 10.39 -22.50 -26.93
C THR A 30 9.98 -23.63 -27.88
N ARG A 31 8.72 -24.07 -27.80
CA ARG A 31 8.17 -25.08 -28.71
C ARG A 31 7.11 -24.46 -29.62
N SER A 32 7.29 -24.61 -30.93
CA SER A 32 6.28 -24.22 -31.92
C SER A 32 5.07 -25.15 -31.85
N LEU A 33 3.87 -24.57 -31.89
CA LEU A 33 2.60 -25.30 -31.89
C LEU A 33 2.11 -25.49 -33.32
N TYR A 34 1.64 -26.71 -33.63
CA TYR A 34 1.15 -27.10 -34.95
C TYR A 34 -0.22 -27.79 -34.82
N SER A 35 -1.14 -27.49 -35.73
CA SER A 35 -2.41 -28.22 -35.87
C SER A 35 -2.28 -29.33 -36.90
N PRO A 36 -2.85 -30.53 -36.64
CA PRO A 36 -2.97 -31.59 -37.62
C PRO A 36 -3.69 -31.18 -38.91
N GLU A 37 -4.57 -30.18 -38.84
CA GLU A 37 -5.34 -29.67 -40.00
C GLU A 37 -4.47 -28.82 -40.96
N LYS A 38 -3.36 -28.27 -40.46
CA LYS A 38 -2.41 -27.45 -41.23
C LYS A 38 -0.96 -27.84 -40.93
N PRO A 39 -0.54 -29.05 -41.32
CA PRO A 39 0.80 -29.53 -41.06
C PRO A 39 1.85 -28.62 -41.70
N GLY A 40 2.90 -28.29 -40.95
CA GLY A 40 4.01 -27.44 -41.41
C GLY A 40 3.81 -25.93 -41.22
N VAL A 41 2.63 -25.46 -40.80
CA VAL A 41 2.39 -24.05 -40.48
C VAL A 41 2.39 -23.87 -38.95
N GLU A 42 3.32 -23.08 -38.43
CA GLU A 42 3.35 -22.71 -37.02
C GLU A 42 2.15 -21.82 -36.67
N GLN A 43 1.46 -22.13 -35.56
CA GLN A 43 0.25 -21.42 -35.11
C GLN A 43 0.39 -20.75 -33.74
N GLY A 44 1.61 -20.74 -33.21
CA GLY A 44 1.93 -20.17 -31.91
C GLY A 44 3.19 -20.80 -31.35
N LYS A 45 3.62 -20.29 -30.19
CA LYS A 45 4.78 -20.80 -29.46
C LYS A 45 4.44 -20.96 -27.99
N LEU A 46 4.88 -22.05 -27.39
CA LEU A 46 4.89 -22.25 -25.95
C LEU A 46 6.29 -21.90 -25.44
N GLN A 47 6.39 -20.99 -24.48
CA GLN A 47 7.64 -20.68 -23.76
C GLN A 47 7.57 -21.31 -22.38
N MET A 48 8.58 -22.10 -22.01
CA MET A 48 8.62 -22.86 -20.76
C MET A 48 9.93 -22.58 -20.03
N TRP A 49 9.84 -22.30 -18.74
CA TRP A 49 11.00 -22.36 -17.86
C TRP A 49 11.27 -23.82 -17.49
N ILE A 50 12.49 -24.30 -17.70
CA ILE A 50 12.88 -25.68 -17.46
C ILE A 50 14.03 -25.73 -16.46
N ASP A 51 13.82 -26.48 -15.39
CA ASP A 51 14.89 -26.89 -14.48
C ASP A 51 15.46 -28.24 -14.93
N MET A 52 16.74 -28.28 -15.26
CA MET A 52 17.45 -29.51 -15.61
C MET A 52 18.18 -30.07 -14.39
N PHE A 53 17.93 -31.34 -14.07
CA PHE A 53 18.57 -32.03 -12.95
C PHE A 53 19.56 -33.11 -13.43
N PRO A 54 20.73 -33.26 -12.78
CA PRO A 54 21.66 -34.36 -13.06
C PRO A 54 20.99 -35.73 -12.84
N LEU A 55 21.33 -36.71 -13.68
CA LEU A 55 20.78 -38.07 -13.57
C LEU A 55 21.23 -38.79 -12.29
N ASP A 56 22.37 -38.39 -11.72
CA ASP A 56 22.94 -38.91 -10.47
C ASP A 56 22.47 -38.13 -9.23
N ALA A 57 21.60 -37.13 -9.40
CA ALA A 57 21.01 -36.43 -8.28
C ALA A 57 20.16 -37.39 -7.43
N PRO A 58 20.26 -37.32 -6.08
CA PRO A 58 19.57 -38.25 -5.20
C PRO A 58 18.04 -38.16 -5.31
N SER A 59 17.51 -37.00 -5.71
CA SER A 59 16.08 -36.81 -6.02
C SER A 59 15.86 -35.50 -6.78
N VAL A 60 14.86 -35.49 -7.66
CA VAL A 60 14.33 -34.25 -8.27
C VAL A 60 13.62 -33.43 -7.18
N PRO A 61 13.89 -32.11 -7.05
CA PRO A 61 13.17 -31.23 -6.14
C PRO A 61 11.66 -31.26 -6.38
N LYS A 62 10.88 -30.92 -5.34
CA LYS A 62 9.44 -30.76 -5.50
C LYS A 62 9.13 -29.63 -6.48
N PRO A 63 8.10 -29.76 -7.33
CA PRO A 63 7.66 -28.68 -8.20
C PRO A 63 7.44 -27.39 -7.41
N VAL A 64 7.89 -26.27 -7.97
CA VAL A 64 7.65 -24.95 -7.39
C VAL A 64 6.17 -24.63 -7.54
N ASP A 65 5.52 -24.21 -6.44
CA ASP A 65 4.16 -23.72 -6.51
C ASP A 65 4.16 -22.32 -7.15
N ILE A 66 3.73 -22.27 -8.41
CA ILE A 66 3.58 -21.04 -9.19
C ILE A 66 2.16 -20.46 -9.13
N SER A 67 1.32 -20.98 -8.23
CA SER A 67 -0.03 -20.43 -8.03
C SER A 67 0.06 -18.94 -7.71
N PRO A 68 -0.86 -18.10 -8.23
CA PRO A 68 -0.90 -16.68 -7.89
C PRO A 68 -0.92 -16.51 -6.38
N ARG A 69 -0.03 -15.65 -5.88
CA ARG A 69 0.03 -15.35 -4.45
C ARG A 69 -1.28 -14.71 -4.04
N LYS A 70 -1.85 -15.21 -2.94
CA LYS A 70 -3.10 -14.69 -2.39
C LYS A 70 -2.79 -13.58 -1.38
N PRO A 71 -3.62 -12.53 -1.30
CA PRO A 71 -3.48 -11.54 -0.26
C PRO A 71 -3.77 -12.17 1.11
N ILE A 72 -3.20 -11.55 2.15
CA ILE A 72 -3.36 -11.94 3.55
C ILE A 72 -4.12 -10.82 4.25
N ALA A 73 -5.03 -11.15 5.17
CA ALA A 73 -5.76 -10.16 5.95
C ALA A 73 -4.83 -9.49 6.98
N TYR A 74 -4.82 -8.16 6.98
CA TYR A 74 -4.11 -7.28 7.92
C TYR A 74 -5.08 -6.31 8.59
N GLU A 75 -4.64 -5.72 9.69
CA GLU A 75 -5.38 -4.69 10.41
C GLU A 75 -4.42 -3.54 10.78
N LEU A 76 -4.75 -2.33 10.33
CA LEU A 76 -4.06 -1.11 10.76
C LEU A 76 -4.88 -0.44 11.87
N ARG A 77 -4.23 -0.19 13.01
CA ARG A 77 -4.81 0.59 14.11
C ARG A 77 -4.17 1.96 14.18
N VAL A 78 -4.98 3.00 14.12
CA VAL A 78 -4.53 4.40 14.26
C VAL A 78 -5.25 5.00 15.44
N THR A 79 -4.50 5.53 16.42
CA THR A 79 -5.08 6.22 17.57
C THR A 79 -4.89 7.72 17.41
N ILE A 80 -6.00 8.46 17.41
CA ILE A 80 -6.06 9.92 17.36
C ILE A 80 -6.26 10.40 18.80
N TRP A 81 -5.20 10.90 19.42
CA TRP A 81 -5.27 11.43 20.78
C TRP A 81 -5.88 12.82 20.79
N ASN A 82 -5.22 13.74 20.11
CA ASN A 82 -5.59 15.14 20.03
C ASN A 82 -5.11 15.76 18.71
N ALA A 83 -5.67 16.91 18.38
CA ALA A 83 -5.20 17.87 17.39
C ALA A 83 -4.87 19.17 18.11
N ASP A 84 -3.94 19.93 17.55
CA ASP A 84 -3.49 21.22 18.06
C ASP A 84 -3.17 22.13 16.86
N GLU A 85 -3.18 23.45 17.10
CA GLU A 85 -2.94 24.48 16.08
C GLU A 85 -3.86 24.38 14.84
N VAL A 86 -5.10 23.91 15.01
CA VAL A 86 -6.09 23.86 13.93
C VAL A 86 -6.59 25.27 13.59
N ILE A 87 -6.75 25.55 12.29
CA ILE A 87 -7.25 26.83 11.78
C ILE A 87 -8.70 27.01 12.26
N LEU A 88 -9.02 28.21 12.76
CA LEU A 88 -10.36 28.59 13.20
C LEU A 88 -11.08 29.32 12.06
N GLU A 89 -12.13 28.70 11.52
CA GLU A 89 -12.87 29.22 10.35
C GLU A 89 -14.19 29.92 10.73
N GLU A 90 -14.94 29.44 11.74
CA GLU A 90 -16.24 30.01 12.08
C GLU A 90 -16.13 31.32 12.89
N ASP A 91 -16.85 32.37 12.47
CA ASP A 91 -17.06 33.58 13.27
C ASP A 91 -18.37 33.46 14.06
N ASP A 92 -18.31 33.44 15.40
CA ASP A 92 -19.51 33.47 16.24
C ASP A 92 -20.25 34.81 16.05
N PHE A 93 -21.47 34.75 15.50
CA PHE A 93 -22.28 35.91 15.13
C PHE A 93 -22.56 36.87 16.30
N PHE A 94 -22.54 36.40 17.55
CA PHE A 94 -22.86 37.20 18.72
C PHE A 94 -21.63 37.77 19.42
N THR A 95 -20.52 37.03 19.44
CA THR A 95 -19.30 37.41 20.17
C THR A 95 -18.18 37.93 19.26
N GLY A 96 -18.22 37.58 17.96
CA GLY A 96 -17.14 37.81 17.01
C GLY A 96 -15.89 36.97 17.29
N GLU A 97 -15.98 35.97 18.17
CA GLU A 97 -14.90 35.04 18.45
C GLU A 97 -14.83 33.96 17.37
N LYS A 98 -13.60 33.61 16.96
CA LYS A 98 -13.38 32.53 16.00
C LYS A 98 -13.39 31.17 16.69
N SER A 99 -14.06 30.20 16.11
CA SER A 99 -14.06 28.80 16.56
C SER A 99 -14.10 27.82 15.40
N SER A 100 -13.85 26.55 15.68
CA SER A 100 -14.10 25.44 14.74
C SER A 100 -14.62 24.20 15.47
N ASP A 101 -15.49 23.46 14.79
CA ASP A 101 -16.06 22.17 15.16
C ASP A 101 -15.24 21.04 14.51
N ILE A 102 -14.14 20.65 15.16
CA ILE A 102 -13.08 19.86 14.54
C ILE A 102 -13.41 18.36 14.55
N TYR A 103 -13.21 17.68 13.42
CA TYR A 103 -13.19 16.22 13.38
C TYR A 103 -12.19 15.67 12.35
N ILE A 104 -11.82 14.39 12.49
CA ILE A 104 -10.78 13.77 11.67
C ILE A 104 -11.33 12.55 10.93
N LYS A 105 -11.07 12.46 9.62
CA LYS A 105 -11.35 11.29 8.77
C LYS A 105 -10.08 10.51 8.49
N GLY A 106 -10.15 9.18 8.48
CA GLY A 106 -9.04 8.29 8.16
C GLY A 106 -9.42 7.12 7.25
N PHE A 107 -8.58 6.81 6.25
CA PHE A 107 -8.81 5.69 5.32
C PHE A 107 -7.53 5.17 4.64
N LEU A 108 -7.62 3.96 4.05
CA LEU A 108 -6.57 3.31 3.25
C LEU A 108 -6.94 3.14 1.77
N THR A 109 -8.16 2.71 1.49
CA THR A 109 -8.66 2.30 0.16
C THR A 109 -9.37 3.44 -0.58
N GLY A 110 -9.83 4.45 0.14
CA GLY A 110 -10.39 5.69 -0.41
C GLY A 110 -11.39 6.36 0.54
N PRO A 111 -11.85 7.57 0.20
CA PRO A 111 -12.76 8.34 1.06
C PRO A 111 -14.10 7.65 1.35
N SER A 112 -14.57 6.78 0.45
CA SER A 112 -15.84 6.06 0.61
C SER A 112 -15.82 5.00 1.73
N GLU A 113 -14.63 4.53 2.12
CA GLU A 113 -14.44 3.57 3.22
C GLU A 113 -13.77 4.25 4.43
N SER A 114 -13.98 5.56 4.58
CA SER A 114 -13.41 6.33 5.68
C SER A 114 -14.10 6.06 7.01
N GLN A 115 -13.31 6.15 8.08
CA GLN A 115 -13.79 6.25 9.45
C GLN A 115 -13.56 7.68 9.93
N SER A 116 -14.47 8.18 10.77
CA SER A 116 -14.37 9.50 11.36
C SER A 116 -14.32 9.42 12.88
N THR A 117 -13.68 10.39 13.52
CA THR A 117 -13.83 10.64 14.96
C THR A 117 -15.20 11.26 15.25
N ASP A 118 -15.54 11.37 16.53
CA ASP A 118 -16.55 12.32 16.98
C ASP A 118 -16.09 13.78 16.71
N VAL A 119 -17.04 14.72 16.73
CA VAL A 119 -16.78 16.16 16.55
C VAL A 119 -16.42 16.79 17.89
N HIS A 120 -15.32 17.56 17.89
CA HIS A 120 -14.94 18.41 19.01
C HIS A 120 -15.52 19.81 18.79
N TYR A 121 -16.61 20.11 19.48
CA TYR A 121 -17.36 21.35 19.28
C TYR A 121 -16.67 22.59 19.89
N ARG A 122 -16.76 23.70 19.16
CA ARG A 122 -16.39 25.06 19.58
C ARG A 122 -14.97 25.13 20.12
N SER A 123 -14.00 24.65 19.36
CA SER A 123 -12.59 24.86 19.69
C SER A 123 -12.23 26.33 19.53
N LEU A 124 -11.88 27.01 20.63
CA LEU A 124 -11.48 28.43 20.63
C LEU A 124 -9.98 28.62 20.44
N THR A 125 -9.19 27.57 20.63
CA THR A 125 -7.71 27.60 20.59
C THR A 125 -7.13 26.80 19.44
N GLY A 126 -7.96 26.07 18.68
CA GLY A 126 -7.51 25.13 17.65
C GLY A 126 -7.12 23.76 18.22
N GLU A 127 -7.38 23.53 19.52
CA GLU A 127 -7.18 22.23 20.17
C GLU A 127 -8.43 21.34 20.01
N GLY A 128 -8.22 20.04 19.75
CA GLY A 128 -9.29 19.05 19.74
C GLY A 128 -8.84 17.77 20.43
N ASN A 129 -9.66 17.20 21.31
CA ASN A 129 -9.34 15.96 22.03
C ASN A 129 -10.34 14.86 21.67
N PHE A 130 -9.83 13.72 21.20
CA PHE A 130 -10.64 12.66 20.62
C PHE A 130 -10.48 11.32 21.35
N ASN A 131 -9.25 10.96 21.74
CA ASN A 131 -8.94 9.62 22.27
C ASN A 131 -9.60 8.50 21.45
N TRP A 132 -9.52 8.63 20.12
CA TRP A 132 -10.24 7.78 19.18
C TRP A 132 -9.32 6.74 18.57
N ARG A 133 -9.85 5.57 18.22
CA ARG A 133 -9.09 4.51 17.56
C ARG A 133 -9.77 4.03 16.28
N PHE A 134 -9.16 4.31 15.14
CA PHE A 134 -9.50 3.67 13.88
C PHE A 134 -8.98 2.24 13.85
N ILE A 135 -9.81 1.32 13.37
CA ILE A 135 -9.47 -0.07 13.13
C ILE A 135 -9.78 -0.35 11.66
N LEU A 136 -8.73 -0.39 10.83
CA LEU A 136 -8.83 -0.45 9.38
C LEU A 136 -8.38 -1.84 8.90
N PRO A 137 -9.29 -2.79 8.67
CA PRO A 137 -8.95 -4.08 8.09
C PRO A 137 -8.69 -3.94 6.59
N PHE A 138 -7.70 -4.67 6.06
CA PHE A 138 -7.39 -4.68 4.63
C PHE A 138 -6.68 -5.97 4.22
N ASP A 139 -6.84 -6.37 2.96
CA ASP A 139 -6.13 -7.50 2.37
C ASP A 139 -4.82 -7.00 1.72
N TYR A 140 -3.68 -7.61 2.08
CA TYR A 140 -2.35 -7.16 1.66
C TYR A 140 -1.57 -8.24 0.94
N LEU A 141 -1.01 -7.87 -0.21
CA LEU A 141 -0.13 -8.72 -1.00
C LEU A 141 1.32 -8.29 -0.77
N LEU A 142 2.00 -8.98 0.16
CA LEU A 142 3.37 -8.68 0.59
C LEU A 142 4.38 -8.57 -0.56
N ALA A 143 4.25 -9.42 -1.59
CA ALA A 143 5.18 -9.48 -2.70
C ALA A 143 5.16 -8.22 -3.59
N GLU A 144 3.98 -7.63 -3.76
CA GLU A 144 3.79 -6.43 -4.58
C GLU A 144 3.70 -5.16 -3.72
N GLN A 145 3.65 -5.32 -2.39
CA GLN A 145 3.44 -4.25 -1.42
C GLN A 145 2.14 -3.45 -1.68
N LYS A 146 1.08 -4.13 -2.11
CA LYS A 146 -0.22 -3.53 -2.44
C LYS A 146 -1.35 -4.04 -1.56
N ILE A 147 -2.29 -3.16 -1.28
CA ILE A 147 -3.62 -3.53 -0.79
C ILE A 147 -4.41 -4.08 -1.97
N VAL A 148 -5.09 -5.19 -1.74
CA VAL A 148 -5.99 -5.83 -2.69
C VAL A 148 -7.41 -5.58 -2.22
N MET A 149 -8.26 -5.02 -3.08
CA MET A 149 -9.68 -4.84 -2.80
C MET A 149 -10.51 -5.41 -3.94
N LYS A 150 -11.68 -5.96 -3.61
CA LYS A 150 -12.66 -6.40 -4.60
C LYS A 150 -13.72 -5.33 -4.74
N LYS A 151 -13.88 -4.79 -5.95
CA LYS A 151 -14.87 -3.75 -6.23
C LYS A 151 -15.86 -4.27 -7.28
N LYS A 152 -17.14 -4.05 -7.05
CA LYS A 152 -18.18 -4.21 -8.09
C LYS A 152 -18.30 -2.90 -8.85
N GLU A 153 -18.24 -2.93 -10.17
CA GLU A 153 -18.34 -1.72 -11.00
C GLU A 153 -19.73 -1.08 -10.93
N SER A 154 -20.77 -1.88 -10.63
CA SER A 154 -22.14 -1.43 -10.43
C SER A 154 -22.87 -2.33 -9.44
N ILE A 155 -23.93 -1.82 -8.80
CA ILE A 155 -24.81 -2.61 -7.91
C ILE A 155 -25.49 -3.76 -8.69
N PHE A 156 -25.52 -3.66 -10.03
CA PHE A 156 -26.08 -4.66 -10.93
C PHE A 156 -25.03 -5.52 -11.65
N SER A 157 -23.74 -5.26 -11.47
CA SER A 157 -22.68 -6.09 -12.06
C SER A 157 -22.39 -7.30 -11.17
N TRP A 158 -22.40 -8.49 -11.76
CA TRP A 158 -22.02 -9.73 -11.08
C TRP A 158 -20.50 -9.88 -10.95
N ASP A 159 -19.76 -9.26 -11.86
CA ASP A 159 -18.31 -9.36 -11.91
C ASP A 159 -17.67 -8.45 -10.84
N GLU A 160 -16.85 -9.06 -9.97
CA GLU A 160 -16.01 -8.36 -9.00
C GLU A 160 -14.63 -8.14 -9.61
N THR A 161 -14.25 -6.89 -9.80
CA THR A 161 -12.93 -6.51 -10.28
C THR A 161 -11.97 -6.39 -9.10
N GLU A 162 -10.85 -7.10 -9.16
CA GLU A 162 -9.76 -6.96 -8.19
C GLU A 162 -8.95 -5.70 -8.52
N VAL A 163 -8.88 -4.77 -7.57
CA VAL A 163 -8.12 -3.53 -7.68
C VAL A 163 -6.96 -3.58 -6.69
N LYS A 164 -5.77 -3.21 -7.18
CA LYS A 164 -4.55 -3.13 -6.38
C LYS A 164 -4.20 -1.68 -6.13
N LEU A 165 -4.07 -1.31 -4.86
CA LEU A 165 -3.76 0.06 -4.43
C LEU A 165 -2.47 0.09 -3.60
N PRO A 166 -1.70 1.20 -3.64
CA PRO A 166 -0.63 1.40 -2.66
C PRO A 166 -1.23 1.42 -1.25
N ALA A 167 -0.52 0.81 -0.29
CA ALA A 167 -0.90 0.87 1.11
C ALA A 167 -0.60 2.26 1.68
N LYS A 168 -1.52 3.22 1.48
CA LYS A 168 -1.33 4.63 1.86
C LYS A 168 -2.38 5.04 2.90
N LEU A 169 -1.95 5.38 4.11
CA LEU A 169 -2.81 5.96 5.14
C LEU A 169 -3.06 7.42 4.80
N THR A 170 -4.33 7.81 4.70
CA THR A 170 -4.76 9.20 4.55
C THR A 170 -5.54 9.61 5.80
N LEU A 171 -5.14 10.72 6.42
CA LEU A 171 -5.85 11.38 7.51
C LEU A 171 -6.21 12.79 7.05
N GLN A 172 -7.43 13.24 7.33
CA GLN A 172 -7.93 14.55 6.95
C GLN A 172 -8.59 15.22 8.14
N VAL A 173 -8.32 16.51 8.34
CA VAL A 173 -8.95 17.35 9.36
C VAL A 173 -10.01 18.21 8.70
N TRP A 174 -11.18 18.29 9.32
CA TRP A 174 -12.37 18.96 8.81
C TRP A 174 -13.00 19.82 9.89
N ASP A 175 -13.66 20.89 9.46
CA ASP A 175 -14.57 21.71 10.26
C ASP A 175 -16.02 21.28 9.97
N ALA A 176 -16.81 21.03 11.00
CA ALA A 176 -18.18 20.56 10.86
C ALA A 176 -19.18 21.73 10.90
N ASP A 177 -19.59 22.18 9.71
CA ASP A 177 -20.57 23.26 9.60
C ASP A 177 -21.99 22.81 9.91
N HIS A 178 -22.73 23.62 10.65
CA HIS A 178 -24.15 23.34 10.94
C HIS A 178 -25.10 23.58 9.75
N ILE A 179 -24.73 24.45 8.79
CA ILE A 179 -25.63 24.97 7.75
C ILE A 179 -25.07 24.78 6.33
N SER A 180 -23.75 24.80 6.18
CA SER A 180 -23.01 24.63 4.92
C SER A 180 -22.37 23.23 4.81
N ALA A 181 -21.62 23.01 3.74
CA ALA A 181 -20.81 21.81 3.61
C ALA A 181 -19.52 21.99 4.39
N ASP A 182 -19.15 20.97 5.17
CA ASP A 182 -17.93 20.90 5.97
C ASP A 182 -16.68 21.41 5.24
N ASP A 183 -15.90 22.24 5.92
CA ASP A 183 -14.67 22.81 5.39
C ASP A 183 -13.47 21.89 5.61
N PHE A 184 -12.68 21.70 4.56
CA PHE A 184 -11.46 20.90 4.61
C PHE A 184 -10.29 21.76 5.13
N LEU A 185 -9.73 21.39 6.27
CA LEU A 185 -8.66 22.16 6.92
C LEU A 185 -7.26 21.64 6.59
N GLY A 186 -7.10 20.33 6.38
CA GLY A 186 -5.80 19.77 6.06
C GLY A 186 -5.77 18.25 5.89
N SER A 187 -4.66 17.74 5.35
CA SER A 187 -4.48 16.30 5.20
C SER A 187 -3.03 15.85 5.39
N PHE A 188 -2.89 14.66 5.93
CA PHE A 188 -1.67 13.89 6.00
C PHE A 188 -1.84 12.61 5.16
N SER A 189 -0.83 12.23 4.39
CA SER A 189 -0.88 11.03 3.56
C SER A 189 0.50 10.39 3.46
N GLU A 190 0.63 9.15 3.94
CA GLU A 190 1.90 8.42 3.88
C GLU A 190 1.73 6.95 3.52
N GLU A 191 2.70 6.44 2.76
CA GLU A 191 2.78 5.01 2.43
C GLU A 191 3.24 4.23 3.66
N LEU A 192 2.50 3.18 4.03
CA LEU A 192 2.77 2.34 5.20
C LEU A 192 4.19 1.73 5.16
N THR A 193 4.71 1.47 3.96
CA THR A 193 6.06 0.92 3.74
C THR A 193 7.18 1.94 3.98
N ARG A 194 6.85 3.24 3.99
CA ARG A 194 7.81 4.34 4.20
C ARG A 194 7.76 4.91 5.61
N PHE A 195 6.96 4.33 6.50
CA PHE A 195 6.94 4.77 7.89
C PHE A 195 8.31 4.52 8.52
N PRO A 196 8.90 5.54 9.16
CA PRO A 196 10.11 5.35 9.93
C PRO A 196 9.82 4.41 11.09
N ARG A 197 10.88 3.80 11.60
CA ARG A 197 10.76 2.93 12.76
C ARG A 197 10.21 3.73 13.95
N GLY A 198 9.07 3.28 14.49
CA GLY A 198 8.40 3.96 15.59
C GLY A 198 9.29 4.13 16.83
N ALA A 199 9.11 5.24 17.53
CA ALA A 199 9.76 5.50 18.81
C ALA A 199 9.25 4.51 19.87
N LYS A 200 10.12 4.11 20.81
CA LYS A 200 9.77 3.20 21.90
C LYS A 200 8.90 3.84 23.00
N SER A 201 8.83 5.17 23.03
CA SER A 201 8.02 5.93 23.99
C SER A 201 7.51 7.22 23.33
N MET A 202 6.42 7.79 23.87
CA MET A 202 5.76 8.97 23.32
C MET A 202 6.68 10.19 23.34
N GLU A 203 7.52 10.33 24.37
CA GLU A 203 8.42 11.47 24.55
C GLU A 203 9.56 11.50 23.52
N ARG A 204 9.80 10.38 22.84
CA ARG A 204 10.81 10.25 21.77
C ARG A 204 10.19 10.28 20.37
N CYS A 205 8.88 10.43 20.28
CA CYS A 205 8.14 10.49 19.03
C CYS A 205 8.11 11.94 18.53
N ASP A 206 9.22 12.41 17.98
CA ASP A 206 9.31 13.72 17.34
C ASP A 206 9.38 13.61 15.81
N LEU A 207 8.99 14.69 15.13
CA LEU A 207 8.95 14.76 13.67
C LEU A 207 10.36 14.75 13.04
N ASP A 208 11.38 15.19 13.78
CA ASP A 208 12.76 15.24 13.28
C ASP A 208 13.37 13.84 13.22
N ASN A 209 13.24 13.03 14.27
CA ASN A 209 13.65 11.62 14.32
C ASN A 209 12.92 10.79 13.26
N ALA A 210 11.64 11.10 13.00
CA ALA A 210 10.88 10.48 11.93
C ALA A 210 11.48 10.78 10.54
N ARG A 211 12.09 11.96 10.34
CA ARG A 211 12.76 12.35 9.10
C ARG A 211 14.16 11.76 8.97
N TYR A 212 14.95 11.71 10.05
CA TYR A 212 16.31 11.15 10.03
C TYR A 212 16.33 9.64 9.76
N ALA A 213 15.37 8.87 10.29
CA ALA A 213 15.28 7.44 10.05
C ALA A 213 15.04 7.07 8.57
N ASN A 214 14.53 8.00 7.76
CA ASN A 214 14.36 7.80 6.32
C ASN A 214 15.63 8.10 5.50
N SER A 215 16.63 8.75 6.09
CA SER A 215 17.90 9.10 5.41
C SER A 215 18.99 8.01 5.52
N GLU A 216 18.89 7.11 6.49
CA GLU A 216 19.82 5.97 6.67
C GLU A 216 19.40 4.70 5.91
N SER A 217 18.30 4.77 5.14
CA SER A 217 17.73 3.64 4.40
C SER A 217 18.17 3.57 2.93
N ILE A 218 19.23 4.28 2.53
CA ILE A 218 19.81 4.28 1.17
C ILE A 218 21.10 3.47 1.14
#